data_AF-A0A8S2SV72-F1
#
_entry.id   AF-A0A8S2SV72-F1
#
_cell.length_a   1.000
_cell.length_b   1.000
_cell.length_c   1.000
_cell.angle_alpha   90.00
_cell.angle_beta   90.00
_cell.angle_gamma   90.00
#
_symmetry.space_group_name_H-M   'P 1'
#
loop_
_entity.id
_entity.type
_entity.pdbx_description
1 polymer ?
#
loop_
_entity_poly.entity_id
_entity_poly.type
_entity_poly.pdbx_seq_one_letter_code
_entity_poly.pdbx_strand_id
1 'polypeptide(L)'
;MTTNHPEQIDPALLRPGRVDIRQEFKRCTKPIIKEMIEFFFDQKSQIDVSQLHDYAYSPAEIISTCMSTSNGKSTVQLLAEQALPNVVVEAEKTLACNEQ
;
A
#
# COMPACT_ATOMS: atom_id res chain seq x y z
N MET A 1 11.01 15.73 -0.76
CA MET A 1 11.70 14.93 0.29
C MET A 1 10.81 13.79 0.71
N THR A 2 11.37 12.60 0.93
CA THR A 2 10.65 11.39 1.34
C THR A 2 11.33 10.81 2.58
N THR A 3 10.55 10.25 3.50
CA THR A 3 11.05 9.60 4.72
C THR A 3 10.09 8.51 5.15
N ASN A 4 10.62 7.41 5.65
CA ASN A 4 9.83 6.35 6.29
C ASN A 4 9.61 6.62 7.78
N HIS A 5 10.37 7.55 8.37
CA HIS A 5 10.33 7.93 9.78
C HIS A 5 10.03 9.43 9.91
N PRO A 6 8.77 9.87 9.69
CA PRO A 6 8.40 11.27 9.79
C PRO A 6 8.59 11.85 11.21
N GLU A 7 8.55 11.01 12.25
CA GLU A 7 8.75 11.36 13.65
C GLU A 7 10.19 11.78 13.99
N GLN A 8 11.15 11.38 13.17
CA GLN A 8 12.57 11.71 13.35
C GLN A 8 13.00 12.96 12.56
N ILE A 9 12.09 13.58 11.82
CA ILE A 9 12.39 14.77 11.02
C ILE A 9 12.60 15.98 11.92
N ASP A 10 13.66 16.74 11.64
CA ASP A 10 13.95 17.99 12.34
C ASP A 10 12.75 18.96 12.23
N PRO A 11 12.20 19.45 13.36
CA PRO A 11 11.08 20.40 13.37
C PRO A 11 11.33 21.68 12.55
N ALA A 12 12.59 22.09 12.36
CA ALA A 12 12.96 23.23 11.54
C ALA A 12 12.66 23.01 10.04
N LEU A 13 12.65 21.76 9.58
CA LEU A 13 12.30 21.40 8.20
C LEU A 13 10.78 21.45 7.95
N LEU A 14 9.97 21.29 8.98
CA LEU A 14 8.51 21.37 8.91
C LEU A 14 7.96 22.80 8.95
N ARG A 15 8.83 23.81 9.07
CA ARG A 15 8.41 25.21 9.11
C ARG A 15 7.85 25.66 7.75
N PRO A 16 6.82 26.54 7.75
CA PRO A 16 6.28 27.12 6.52
C PRO A 16 7.37 27.79 5.68
N GLY A 17 7.35 27.57 4.36
CA GLY A 17 8.39 27.99 3.42
C GLY A 17 9.53 26.98 3.22
N ARG A 18 9.41 25.79 3.81
CA ARG A 18 10.27 24.62 3.52
C ARG A 18 9.40 23.46 3.01
N VAL A 19 8.72 22.78 3.92
CA VAL A 19 7.83 21.66 3.61
C VAL A 19 6.41 22.05 3.98
N ASP A 20 5.68 22.56 3.00
CA ASP A 20 4.32 23.05 3.23
C ASP A 20 3.26 21.94 3.11
N ILE A 21 3.56 20.85 2.38
CA ILE A 21 2.61 19.74 2.12
C ILE A 21 3.20 18.42 2.63
N ARG A 22 2.41 17.71 3.44
CA ARG A 22 2.72 16.36 3.94
C ARG A 22 1.74 15.38 3.32
N GLN A 23 2.26 14.42 2.56
CA GLN A 23 1.47 13.32 1.99
C GLN A 23 1.98 11.99 2.57
N GLU A 24 1.07 11.25 3.17
CA GLU A 24 1.34 9.90 3.68
C GLU A 24 1.06 8.88 2.57
N PHE A 25 2.01 7.99 2.30
CA PHE A 25 1.85 6.86 1.39
C PHE A 25 1.54 5.61 2.19
N LYS A 26 0.34 5.07 2.02
CA LYS A 26 -0.12 3.84 2.69
C LYS A 26 0.05 2.64 1.75
N ARG A 27 -0.12 1.44 2.32
CA ARG A 27 -0.25 0.19 1.55
C ARG A 27 -1.49 0.22 0.64
N CYS A 28 -1.50 -0.63 -0.37
CA CYS A 28 -2.54 -0.63 -1.40
C CYS A 28 -3.88 -1.14 -0.87
N THR A 29 -4.95 -0.49 -1.30
CA THR A 29 -6.32 -0.99 -1.12
C THR A 29 -6.69 -1.90 -2.29
N LYS A 30 -7.68 -2.77 -2.12
CA LYS A 30 -8.25 -3.63 -3.17
C LYS A 30 -8.49 -2.93 -4.51
N PRO A 31 -9.13 -1.74 -4.58
CA PRO A 31 -9.33 -1.06 -5.86
C PRO A 31 -8.00 -0.68 -6.52
N ILE A 32 -7.02 -0.21 -5.75
CA ILE A 32 -5.67 0.12 -6.26
C ILE A 32 -4.98 -1.14 -6.75
N ILE A 33 -5.05 -2.25 -6.00
CA ILE A 33 -4.47 -3.53 -6.41
C ILE A 33 -5.07 -3.97 -7.74
N LYS A 34 -6.40 -3.92 -7.86
CA LYS A 34 -7.11 -4.25 -9.10
C LYS A 34 -6.61 -3.37 -10.25
N GLU A 35 -6.60 -2.05 -10.08
CA GLU A 35 -6.15 -1.11 -11.10
C GLU A 35 -4.69 -1.38 -11.53
N MET A 36 -3.78 -1.64 -10.59
CA MET A 36 -2.38 -1.96 -10.89
C MET A 36 -2.25 -3.22 -11.74
N ILE A 37 -2.98 -4.29 -11.41
CA ILE A 37 -2.90 -5.55 -12.15
C ILE A 37 -3.58 -5.40 -13.52
N GLU A 38 -4.73 -4.73 -13.60
CA GLU A 38 -5.43 -4.47 -14.87
C GLU A 38 -4.57 -3.63 -15.82
N PHE A 39 -3.87 -2.62 -15.30
CA PHE A 39 -2.95 -1.79 -16.07
C PHE A 39 -1.72 -2.58 -16.55
N PHE A 40 -1.18 -3.47 -15.73
CA PHE A 40 0.02 -4.25 -16.10
C PHE A 40 -0.26 -5.27 -17.22
N PHE A 41 -1.42 -5.95 -17.19
CA PHE A 41 -1.78 -6.98 -18.17
C PHE A 41 -2.70 -6.49 -19.30
N ASP A 42 -3.08 -5.21 -19.31
CA ASP A 42 -4.08 -4.63 -20.22
C ASP A 42 -5.43 -5.40 -20.24
N GLN A 43 -5.78 -6.00 -19.10
CA GLN A 43 -7.00 -6.81 -18.92
C GLN A 43 -8.04 -6.05 -18.09
N LYS A 44 -8.80 -5.16 -18.74
CA LYS A 44 -9.82 -4.35 -18.06
C LYS A 44 -10.96 -5.20 -17.51
N SER A 45 -11.28 -5.05 -16.23
CA SER A 45 -12.45 -5.61 -15.55
C SER A 45 -12.55 -7.15 -15.49
N GLN A 46 -11.47 -7.87 -15.76
CA GLN A 46 -11.47 -9.35 -15.73
C GLN A 46 -10.87 -9.93 -14.44
N ILE A 47 -10.43 -9.06 -13.52
CA ILE A 47 -9.69 -9.44 -12.31
C ILE A 47 -10.59 -9.27 -11.10
N ASP A 48 -10.84 -10.40 -10.43
CA ASP A 48 -11.51 -10.43 -9.14
C ASP A 48 -10.46 -10.42 -8.03
N VAL A 49 -10.53 -9.40 -7.16
CA VAL A 49 -9.61 -9.20 -6.03
C VAL A 49 -10.30 -9.44 -4.67
N SER A 50 -11.50 -10.04 -4.67
CA SER A 50 -12.30 -10.24 -3.46
C SER A 50 -11.59 -11.10 -2.40
N GLN A 51 -10.65 -11.94 -2.82
CA GLN A 51 -9.86 -12.83 -1.94
C GLN A 51 -8.70 -12.12 -1.23
N LEU A 52 -8.37 -10.88 -1.60
CA LEU A 52 -7.24 -10.14 -1.05
C LEU A 52 -7.66 -9.31 0.18
N HIS A 53 -6.69 -8.91 0.99
CA HIS A 53 -6.91 -8.02 2.13
C HIS A 53 -6.49 -6.58 1.80
N ASP A 54 -7.26 -5.60 2.28
CA ASP A 54 -6.89 -4.19 2.16
C ASP A 54 -5.65 -3.89 3.00
N TYR A 55 -4.77 -3.02 2.50
CA TYR A 55 -3.53 -2.60 3.17
C TYR A 55 -2.54 -3.72 3.49
N ALA A 56 -2.68 -4.90 2.88
CA ALA A 56 -1.74 -6.01 3.08
C ALA A 56 -0.47 -5.86 2.23
N TYR A 57 -0.58 -5.27 1.04
CA TYR A 57 0.50 -5.26 0.04
C TYR A 57 0.97 -3.85 -0.27
N SER A 58 2.27 -3.69 -0.46
CA SER A 58 2.87 -2.50 -1.06
C SER A 58 2.78 -2.55 -2.60
N PRO A 59 2.84 -1.39 -3.27
CA PRO A 59 2.91 -1.33 -4.73
C PRO A 59 4.03 -2.19 -5.33
N ALA A 60 5.18 -2.27 -4.64
CA ALA A 60 6.35 -3.00 -5.10
C ALA A 60 6.14 -4.52 -5.10
N GLU A 61 5.50 -5.07 -4.06
CA GLU A 61 5.19 -6.49 -3.95
C GLU A 61 4.22 -6.93 -5.06
N ILE A 62 3.22 -6.10 -5.35
CA ILE A 62 2.26 -6.34 -6.44
C ILE A 62 3.00 -6.41 -7.78
N ILE A 63 3.83 -5.42 -8.08
CA ILE A 63 4.59 -5.37 -9.35
C ILE A 63 5.56 -6.55 -9.46
N SER A 64 6.25 -6.90 -8.38
CA SER A 64 7.16 -8.06 -8.37
C SER A 64 6.43 -9.37 -8.68
N THR A 65 5.23 -9.53 -8.12
CA THR A 65 4.37 -10.69 -8.37
C THR A 65 3.84 -10.68 -9.81
N CYS A 66 3.45 -9.51 -10.33
CA CYS A 66 3.08 -9.32 -11.74
C CYS A 66 4.24 -9.70 -12.69
N MET A 67 5.47 -9.30 -12.39
CA MET A 67 6.65 -9.64 -13.19
C MET A 67 6.95 -11.15 -13.21
N SER A 68 6.59 -11.85 -12.13
CA SER A 68 6.82 -13.29 -11.98
C SER A 68 5.69 -14.14 -12.57
N THR A 69 4.58 -13.53 -12.99
CA THR A 69 3.38 -14.23 -13.48
C THR A 69 2.98 -13.74 -14.86
N SER A 70 2.39 -14.60 -15.69
CA SER A 70 1.99 -14.21 -17.06
C SER A 70 0.55 -13.72 -17.19
N ASN A 71 -0.30 -13.94 -16.17
CA ASN A 71 -1.73 -13.65 -16.21
C ASN A 71 -2.20 -12.98 -14.92
N GLY A 72 -3.11 -11.99 -15.02
CA GLY A 72 -3.64 -11.28 -13.85
C GLY A 72 -4.37 -12.18 -12.84
N LYS A 73 -5.08 -13.22 -13.30
CA LYS A 73 -5.73 -14.20 -12.39
C LYS A 73 -4.72 -14.99 -11.56
N SER A 74 -3.62 -15.42 -12.18
CA SER A 74 -2.55 -16.15 -11.50
C SER A 74 -1.84 -15.25 -10.48
N THR A 75 -1.71 -13.96 -10.78
CA THR A 75 -1.16 -12.97 -9.84
C THR A 75 -2.01 -12.84 -8.59
N VAL A 76 -3.35 -12.74 -8.72
CA VAL A 76 -4.25 -12.67 -7.56
C VAL A 76 -4.15 -13.92 -6.71
N GLN A 77 -4.12 -15.10 -7.34
CA GLN A 77 -3.99 -16.36 -6.62
C GLN A 77 -2.67 -16.44 -5.83
N LEU A 78 -1.56 -16.03 -6.45
CA LEU A 78 -0.25 -16.01 -5.79
C LEU A 78 -0.22 -14.99 -4.65
N LEU A 79 -0.81 -13.80 -4.84
CA LEU A 79 -0.92 -12.79 -3.78
C LEU A 79 -1.76 -13.32 -2.59
N ALA A 80 -2.86 -14.02 -2.87
CA ALA A 80 -3.71 -14.62 -1.84
C ALA A 80 -2.96 -15.70 -1.04
N GLU A 81 -2.09 -16.48 -1.68
CA GLU A 81 -1.30 -17.53 -1.05
C GLU A 81 -0.08 -16.98 -0.27
N GLN A 82 0.48 -15.86 -0.73
CA GLN A 82 1.56 -15.13 -0.03
C GLN A 82 1.04 -14.26 1.13
N ALA A 83 -0.26 -14.29 1.43
CA ALA A 83 -0.85 -13.61 2.58
C ALA A 83 -0.46 -14.30 3.90
N LEU A 84 0.82 -14.30 4.25
CA LEU A 84 1.29 -14.70 5.58
C LEU A 84 1.14 -13.54 6.59
N PRO A 85 0.84 -13.85 7.87
CA PRO A 85 0.05 -13.02 8.80
C PRO A 85 0.75 -11.80 9.45
N ASN A 86 1.75 -11.19 8.82
CA ASN A 86 2.59 -10.18 9.48
C ASN A 86 2.14 -8.72 9.32
N VAL A 87 0.84 -8.44 9.17
CA VAL A 87 0.33 -7.06 9.02
C VAL A 87 -0.81 -6.70 10.00
N VAL A 88 -1.17 -7.57 10.94
CA VAL A 88 -2.19 -7.25 11.96
C VAL A 88 -1.68 -6.44 13.17
N VAL A 89 -0.43 -6.00 13.17
CA VAL A 89 0.10 -5.11 14.22
C VAL A 89 0.49 -3.81 13.55
N GLU A 90 0.06 -2.67 14.10
CA GLU A 90 0.27 -1.27 13.63
C GLU A 90 -0.99 -0.56 13.07
N ALA A 91 -2.21 -1.07 13.28
CA ALA A 91 -3.44 -0.32 12.93
C ALA A 91 -4.18 0.34 14.12
N GLU A 92 -3.78 0.13 15.38
CA GLU A 92 -4.59 0.56 16.54
C GLU A 92 -3.92 1.50 17.58
N LYS A 93 -2.82 2.19 17.27
CA LYS A 93 -2.25 3.18 18.21
C LYS A 93 -1.97 4.55 17.61
N THR A 94 -3.02 5.26 17.21
CA THR A 94 -2.97 6.75 17.18
C THR A 94 -4.35 7.43 17.20
N LEU A 95 -5.35 6.87 17.89
CA LEU A 95 -6.53 7.61 18.35
C LEU A 95 -6.70 7.43 19.86
N ALA A 96 -5.73 7.94 20.63
CA ALA A 96 -5.85 8.08 22.08
C ALA A 96 -4.87 9.15 22.59
N CYS A 97 -5.03 10.40 22.12
CA CYS A 97 -4.72 11.59 22.93
C CYS A 97 -5.25 12.82 22.19
N ASN A 98 -6.56 12.99 22.20
CA ASN A 98 -7.17 14.31 22.06
C ASN A 98 -8.08 14.42 23.27
N GLU A 99 -7.57 15.02 24.34
CA GLU A 99 -8.29 15.64 25.47
C GLU A 99 -7.25 16.02 26.54
N GLN A 100 -6.66 17.21 26.39
CA GLN A 100 -6.49 18.24 27.42
C GLN A 100 -5.82 19.49 26.83
#